data_AF-A0A564IBX4-F1
#
_entry.id   AF-A0A564IBX4-F1
#
_cell.length_a   1.000
_cell.length_b   1.000
_cell.length_c   1.000
_cell.angle_alpha   90.00
_cell.angle_beta   90.00
_cell.angle_gamma   90.00
#
_symmetry.space_group_name_H-M   'P 1'
#
loop_
_entity.id
_entity.type
_entity.pdbx_description
1 polymer ?
#
loop_
_entity_poly.entity_id
_entity_poly.type
_entity_poly.pdbx_seq_one_letter_code
_entity_poly.pdbx_strand_id
1 'polypeptide(L)'
;MTQLISSLLEKTGPCLSSVLVDEMVKKSAINSVTARKQVSRAVTTGQLHCVDRLFPKRERFIYLAKQYGSGRYWRNLTTALLESGSAYGLALSCLRARGGILKLEHFAAACGSPVAMKKRLSWTTVLEGLVQHKMVRIVNLVSVGDCVALTEKNDEAYHRAIPYLKARLTTESVLMKAVGQWVKNTGIISYDTLRTRETVTVDQMPCVSSFCFDISAASYLNPLLQFTKTGETRPGFFVSDLLLGFTLSLQHVQPFITKCRSISSLNNSPRCLFMFIANEYSAEAFQALKQAGIIPATPESLFGKDLAEALIQLQELISHMSLSLGKNITAIDEIMSKLSRIEGATTQLQGDLFEYIVAEAVRLDHPIVDVGSLCKSGDGKEADCDVFARQGNSRVTFIECKGYKPYSTVRDEDVKHWIGHQIKVFRMHALREYSGADITVELWTTGKFSDDTRARLSRFKEQNAINQRYSVNILEPHDVRNRINATRNASLIRVFEKHFIDNVFKITSRNTREPFRFAGHDVADEYDF
;
A
#
# COMPACT_ATOMS: atom_id res chain seq x y z
N MET A 1 -15.41 -35.80 -29.36
CA MET A 1 -14.45 -34.77 -29.79
C MET A 1 -14.40 -33.58 -28.82
N THR A 2 -15.54 -33.04 -28.41
CA THR A 2 -15.71 -31.96 -27.40
C THR A 2 -14.96 -32.24 -26.09
N GLN A 3 -15.07 -33.46 -25.54
CA GLN A 3 -14.37 -33.84 -24.29
C GLN A 3 -12.83 -33.87 -24.41
N LEU A 4 -12.26 -34.03 -25.61
CA LEU A 4 -10.80 -34.19 -25.79
C LEU A 4 -10.05 -32.86 -25.64
N ILE A 5 -10.59 -31.77 -26.19
CA ILE A 5 -9.94 -30.45 -26.14
C ILE A 5 -10.05 -29.84 -24.74
N SER A 6 -11.22 -29.94 -24.10
CA SER A 6 -11.41 -29.45 -22.74
C SER A 6 -10.53 -30.23 -21.74
N SER A 7 -10.49 -31.57 -21.83
CA SER A 7 -9.62 -32.38 -20.93
C SER A 7 -8.13 -32.09 -21.14
N LEU A 8 -7.71 -31.86 -22.40
CA LEU A 8 -6.35 -31.46 -22.68
C LEU A 8 -6.01 -30.11 -22.03
N LEU A 9 -6.91 -29.11 -22.16
CA LEU A 9 -6.72 -27.79 -21.57
C LEU A 9 -6.85 -27.80 -20.04
N GLU A 10 -7.57 -28.75 -19.44
CA GLU A 10 -7.55 -28.98 -17.99
C GLU A 10 -6.17 -29.42 -17.51
N LYS A 11 -5.53 -30.33 -18.24
CA LYS A 11 -4.18 -30.82 -17.92
C LYS A 11 -3.13 -29.74 -18.15
N THR A 12 -3.12 -29.13 -19.34
CA THR A 12 -2.14 -28.10 -19.74
C THR A 12 -2.34 -26.78 -18.98
N GLY A 13 -3.58 -26.49 -18.58
CA GLY A 13 -3.96 -25.20 -18.00
C GLY A 13 -4.11 -24.09 -19.05
N PRO A 14 -4.55 -22.90 -18.63
CA PRO A 14 -4.67 -21.73 -19.51
C PRO A 14 -3.36 -21.43 -20.23
N CYS A 15 -3.40 -21.26 -21.55
CA CYS A 15 -2.18 -21.11 -22.35
C CYS A 15 -2.45 -20.37 -23.67
N LEU A 16 -1.38 -20.05 -24.39
CA LEU A 16 -1.49 -19.54 -25.75
C LEU A 16 -2.06 -20.60 -26.69
N SER A 17 -2.78 -20.15 -27.71
CA SER A 17 -3.43 -21.02 -28.69
C SER A 17 -2.46 -21.92 -29.44
N SER A 18 -1.21 -21.46 -29.66
CA SER A 18 -0.13 -22.26 -30.25
C SER A 18 0.24 -23.46 -29.37
N VAL A 19 0.41 -23.24 -28.07
CA VAL A 19 0.76 -24.27 -27.09
C VAL A 19 -0.32 -25.36 -27.05
N LEU A 20 -1.60 -24.98 -27.05
CA LEU A 20 -2.68 -25.96 -27.10
C LEU A 20 -2.68 -26.75 -28.42
N VAL A 21 -2.43 -26.09 -29.55
CA VAL A 21 -2.33 -26.74 -30.86
C VAL A 21 -1.18 -27.75 -30.89
N ASP A 22 -0.02 -27.40 -30.35
CA ASP A 22 1.14 -28.29 -30.31
C ASP A 22 0.86 -29.52 -29.43
N GLU A 23 0.20 -29.33 -28.29
CA GLU A 23 -0.23 -30.44 -27.43
C GLU A 23 -1.28 -31.35 -28.10
N MET A 24 -2.17 -30.79 -28.92
CA MET A 24 -3.13 -31.57 -29.70
C MET A 24 -2.42 -32.43 -30.75
N VAL A 25 -1.46 -31.86 -31.48
CA VAL A 25 -0.68 -32.58 -32.51
C VAL A 25 0.14 -33.72 -31.91
N LYS A 26 0.70 -33.53 -30.70
CA LYS A 26 1.46 -34.59 -30.01
C LYS A 26 0.60 -35.77 -29.54
N LYS A 27 -0.65 -35.51 -29.14
CA LYS A 27 -1.52 -36.51 -28.50
C LYS A 27 -2.59 -37.10 -29.41
N SER A 28 -2.76 -36.56 -30.60
CA SER A 28 -3.73 -37.03 -31.58
C SER A 28 -3.13 -37.02 -32.98
N ALA A 29 -3.56 -37.94 -33.84
CA ALA A 29 -3.09 -38.06 -35.22
C ALA A 29 -3.67 -36.95 -36.14
N ILE A 30 -3.72 -35.71 -35.68
CA ILE A 30 -4.23 -34.56 -36.43
C ILE A 30 -3.08 -33.59 -36.75
N ASN A 31 -3.13 -32.98 -37.94
CA ASN A 31 -2.16 -31.96 -38.32
C ASN A 31 -2.48 -30.58 -37.68
N SER A 32 -1.48 -29.69 -37.66
CA SER A 32 -1.57 -28.36 -37.04
C SER A 32 -2.70 -27.49 -37.62
N VAL A 33 -2.99 -27.59 -38.93
CA VAL A 33 -4.09 -26.85 -39.59
C VAL A 33 -5.44 -27.30 -39.03
N THR A 34 -5.63 -28.60 -38.89
CA THR A 34 -6.85 -29.20 -38.35
C THR A 34 -7.02 -28.82 -36.88
N ALA A 35 -5.95 -28.90 -36.08
CA ALA A 35 -5.96 -28.50 -34.68
C ALA A 35 -6.34 -27.01 -34.51
N ARG A 36 -5.77 -26.09 -35.31
CA ARG A 36 -6.14 -24.66 -35.28
C ARG A 36 -7.61 -24.43 -35.59
N LYS A 37 -8.15 -25.11 -36.62
CA LYS A 37 -9.59 -25.02 -36.97
C LYS A 37 -10.46 -25.52 -35.83
N GLN A 38 -10.09 -26.62 -35.17
CA GLN A 38 -10.82 -27.16 -34.03
C GLN A 38 -10.82 -26.19 -32.84
N VAL A 39 -9.66 -25.63 -32.47
CA VAL A 39 -9.55 -24.62 -31.41
C VAL A 39 -10.42 -23.39 -31.73
N SER A 40 -10.39 -22.90 -32.98
CA SER A 40 -11.20 -21.74 -33.36
C SER A 40 -12.71 -22.01 -33.30
N ARG A 41 -13.14 -23.22 -33.72
CA ARG A 41 -14.54 -23.65 -33.58
C ARG A 41 -14.93 -23.74 -32.11
N ALA A 42 -14.10 -24.31 -31.25
CA ALA A 42 -14.37 -24.45 -29.82
C ALA A 42 -14.50 -23.09 -29.11
N VAL A 43 -13.73 -22.08 -29.55
CA VAL A 43 -13.93 -20.68 -29.08
C VAL A 43 -15.27 -20.11 -29.58
N THR A 44 -15.61 -20.35 -30.85
CA THR A 44 -16.85 -19.82 -31.46
C THR A 44 -18.10 -20.42 -30.80
N THR A 45 -18.06 -21.69 -30.41
CA THR A 45 -19.17 -22.38 -29.74
C THR A 45 -19.23 -22.11 -28.23
N GLY A 46 -18.34 -21.27 -27.68
CA GLY A 46 -18.28 -20.97 -26.25
C GLY A 46 -17.75 -22.11 -25.38
N GLN A 47 -17.20 -23.17 -25.97
CA GLN A 47 -16.57 -24.26 -25.23
C GLN A 47 -15.26 -23.81 -24.59
N LEU A 48 -14.50 -22.99 -25.31
CA LEU A 48 -13.30 -22.32 -24.83
C LEU A 48 -13.53 -20.81 -24.81
N HIS A 49 -12.97 -20.16 -23.80
CA HIS A 49 -12.91 -18.71 -23.75
C HIS A 49 -11.52 -18.25 -24.16
N CYS A 50 -11.42 -17.01 -24.64
CA CYS A 50 -10.13 -16.45 -24.97
C CYS A 50 -10.00 -14.96 -24.63
N VAL A 51 -8.77 -14.56 -24.39
CA VAL A 51 -8.32 -13.17 -24.54
C VAL A 51 -7.70 -13.05 -25.93
N ASP A 52 -8.23 -12.15 -26.74
CA ASP A 52 -7.73 -11.83 -28.06
C ASP A 52 -7.11 -10.42 -28.10
N ARG A 53 -6.47 -10.06 -29.21
CA ARG A 53 -5.94 -8.72 -29.53
C ARG A 53 -4.84 -8.16 -28.61
N LEU A 54 -4.49 -8.85 -27.53
CA LEU A 54 -3.38 -8.48 -26.63
C LEU A 54 -2.05 -9.14 -26.98
N PHE A 55 -2.04 -10.08 -27.93
CA PHE A 55 -0.87 -10.84 -28.34
C PHE A 55 -0.52 -10.57 -29.81
N PRO A 56 0.77 -10.64 -30.17
CA PRO A 56 1.22 -10.49 -31.55
C PRO A 56 0.70 -11.65 -32.43
N LYS A 57 0.81 -11.49 -33.76
CA LYS A 57 0.51 -12.54 -34.75
C LYS A 57 -0.91 -13.14 -34.63
N ARG A 58 -1.88 -12.38 -34.11
CA ARG A 58 -3.28 -12.81 -33.87
C ARG A 58 -3.40 -14.02 -32.95
N GLU A 59 -2.39 -14.23 -32.10
CA GLU A 59 -2.43 -15.28 -31.10
C GLU A 59 -3.50 -14.97 -30.05
N ARG A 60 -4.09 -16.03 -29.49
CA ARG A 60 -5.12 -15.93 -28.46
C ARG A 60 -4.66 -16.66 -27.20
N PHE A 61 -4.94 -16.11 -26.03
CA PHE A 61 -4.79 -16.84 -24.78
C PHE A 61 -6.10 -17.54 -24.46
N ILE A 62 -6.07 -18.86 -24.31
CA ILE A 62 -7.25 -19.72 -24.26
C ILE A 62 -7.38 -20.37 -22.88
N TYR A 63 -8.61 -20.47 -22.39
CA TYR A 63 -8.93 -21.02 -21.07
C TYR A 63 -10.36 -21.58 -21.02
N LEU A 64 -10.63 -22.42 -20.03
CA LEU A 64 -11.99 -22.85 -19.67
C LEU A 64 -12.63 -21.84 -18.72
N ALA A 65 -13.97 -21.69 -18.77
CA ALA A 65 -14.71 -20.79 -17.89
C ALA A 65 -14.33 -20.97 -16.40
N LYS A 66 -14.22 -22.22 -15.94
CA LYS A 66 -13.86 -22.55 -14.54
C LYS A 66 -12.44 -22.12 -14.15
N GLN A 67 -11.53 -21.99 -15.12
CA GLN A 67 -10.13 -21.61 -14.88
C GLN A 67 -9.95 -20.10 -14.73
N TYR A 68 -10.87 -19.30 -15.26
CA TYR A 68 -10.81 -17.84 -15.17
C TYR A 68 -10.72 -17.38 -13.71
N GLY A 69 -9.85 -16.41 -13.45
CA GLY A 69 -9.58 -15.88 -12.11
C GLY A 69 -8.71 -16.79 -11.21
N SER A 70 -8.38 -18.02 -11.63
CA SER A 70 -7.52 -18.90 -10.82
C SER A 70 -6.07 -18.43 -10.80
N GLY A 71 -5.30 -18.82 -9.77
CA GLY A 71 -3.87 -18.52 -9.69
C GLY A 71 -3.07 -19.03 -10.90
N ARG A 72 -3.46 -20.17 -11.50
CA ARG A 72 -2.84 -20.70 -12.72
C ARG A 72 -3.20 -19.86 -13.96
N TYR A 73 -4.43 -19.36 -14.04
CA TYR A 73 -4.85 -18.43 -15.10
C TYR A 73 -4.03 -17.15 -15.06
N TRP A 74 -3.98 -16.47 -13.91
CA TRP A 74 -3.23 -15.22 -13.78
C TRP A 74 -1.74 -15.41 -14.04
N ARG A 75 -1.14 -16.47 -13.50
CA ARG A 75 0.28 -16.78 -13.73
C ARG A 75 0.58 -16.95 -15.21
N ASN A 76 -0.15 -17.83 -15.90
CA ASN A 76 0.13 -18.17 -17.28
C ASN A 76 -0.18 -17.00 -18.23
N LEU A 77 -1.25 -16.23 -17.97
CA LEU A 77 -1.60 -15.04 -18.74
C LEU A 77 -0.51 -13.97 -18.61
N THR A 78 -0.10 -13.66 -17.38
CA THR A 78 0.96 -12.67 -17.13
C THR A 78 2.27 -13.08 -17.78
N THR A 79 2.69 -14.35 -17.64
CA THR A 79 3.92 -14.85 -18.28
C THR A 79 3.86 -14.72 -19.80
N ALA A 80 2.78 -15.17 -20.45
CA ALA A 80 2.63 -15.06 -21.89
C ALA A 80 2.68 -13.60 -22.38
N LEU A 81 2.06 -12.67 -21.64
CA LEU A 81 2.09 -11.25 -21.97
C LEU A 81 3.49 -10.65 -21.78
N LEU A 82 4.19 -11.00 -20.70
CA LEU A 82 5.57 -10.56 -20.45
C LEU A 82 6.52 -11.05 -21.54
N GLU A 83 6.44 -12.32 -21.94
CA GLU A 83 7.25 -12.91 -23.01
C GLU A 83 7.00 -12.24 -24.37
N SER A 84 5.78 -11.75 -24.61
CA SER A 84 5.44 -10.98 -25.81
C SER A 84 5.88 -9.50 -25.77
N GLY A 85 6.47 -9.04 -24.66
CA GLY A 85 6.85 -7.63 -24.47
C GLY A 85 5.66 -6.68 -24.25
N SER A 86 4.50 -7.22 -23.84
CA SER A 86 3.26 -6.46 -23.71
C SER A 86 3.24 -5.58 -22.45
N ALA A 87 2.83 -4.32 -22.58
CA ALA A 87 2.64 -3.40 -21.46
C ALA A 87 1.57 -3.92 -20.46
N TYR A 88 0.56 -4.65 -20.96
CA TYR A 88 -0.43 -5.34 -20.13
C TYR A 88 0.21 -6.41 -19.23
N GLY A 89 1.25 -7.10 -19.72
CA GLY A 89 2.00 -8.07 -18.93
C GLY A 89 2.73 -7.44 -17.76
N LEU A 90 3.35 -6.27 -17.97
CA LEU A 90 4.03 -5.50 -16.91
C LEU A 90 3.01 -5.05 -15.85
N ALA A 91 1.87 -4.50 -16.27
CA ALA A 91 0.81 -4.06 -15.37
C ALA A 91 0.19 -5.21 -14.56
N LEU A 92 -0.10 -6.36 -15.18
CA LEU A 92 -0.60 -7.52 -14.44
C LEU A 92 0.46 -8.09 -13.48
N SER A 93 1.74 -8.10 -13.88
CA SER A 93 2.82 -8.52 -12.99
C SER A 93 2.89 -7.65 -11.74
N CYS A 94 2.78 -6.33 -11.89
CA CYS A 94 2.82 -5.40 -10.76
C CYS A 94 1.63 -5.58 -9.79
N LEU A 95 0.43 -5.88 -10.31
CA LEU A 95 -0.76 -6.19 -9.51
C LEU A 95 -0.59 -7.50 -8.77
N ARG A 96 -0.14 -8.56 -9.45
CA ARG A 96 0.11 -9.86 -8.83
C ARG A 96 1.16 -9.79 -7.73
N ALA A 97 2.21 -9.00 -7.95
CA ALA A 97 3.24 -8.72 -6.95
C ALA A 97 2.67 -7.98 -5.73
N ARG A 98 1.51 -7.33 -5.84
CA ARG A 98 0.84 -6.61 -4.75
C ARG A 98 -0.36 -7.37 -4.18
N GLY A 99 -0.41 -8.70 -4.35
CA GLY A 99 -1.52 -9.53 -3.87
C GLY A 99 -2.80 -9.39 -4.71
N GLY A 100 -2.69 -8.83 -5.92
CA GLY A 100 -3.81 -8.63 -6.84
C GLY A 100 -4.52 -7.30 -6.68
N ILE A 101 -4.08 -6.41 -5.78
CA ILE A 101 -4.72 -5.11 -5.55
C ILE A 101 -3.73 -3.99 -5.21
N LEU A 102 -3.95 -2.80 -5.76
CA LEU A 102 -3.15 -1.61 -5.49
C LEU A 102 -3.99 -0.33 -5.60
N LYS A 103 -3.69 0.72 -4.83
CA LYS A 103 -4.38 2.01 -4.90
C LYS A 103 -4.29 2.61 -6.31
N LEU A 104 -5.37 3.13 -6.85
CA LEU A 104 -5.43 3.67 -8.21
C LEU A 104 -4.33 4.72 -8.46
N GLU A 105 -4.10 5.62 -7.51
CA GLU A 105 -3.03 6.63 -7.54
C GLU A 105 -1.60 6.03 -7.64
N HIS A 106 -1.37 4.81 -7.15
CA HIS A 106 -0.06 4.14 -7.23
C HIS A 106 0.14 3.40 -8.57
N PHE A 107 -0.90 3.27 -9.40
CA PHE A 107 -0.85 2.47 -10.62
C PHE A 107 0.18 3.00 -11.62
N ALA A 108 0.24 4.32 -11.81
CA ALA A 108 1.15 4.96 -12.74
C ALA A 108 2.62 4.65 -12.41
N ALA A 109 2.99 4.66 -11.13
CA ALA A 109 4.34 4.29 -10.70
C ALA A 109 4.60 2.79 -10.87
N ALA A 110 3.66 1.94 -10.47
CA ALA A 110 3.88 0.49 -10.41
C ALA A 110 3.86 -0.23 -11.77
N CYS A 111 3.02 0.20 -12.72
CA CYS A 111 2.66 -0.60 -13.90
C CYS A 111 3.74 -0.71 -14.99
N GLY A 112 4.80 0.10 -14.91
CA GLY A 112 5.89 0.11 -15.89
C GLY A 112 5.60 0.86 -17.19
N SER A 113 4.43 1.52 -17.30
CA SER A 113 4.03 2.31 -18.47
C SER A 113 4.18 3.82 -18.21
N PRO A 114 4.54 4.62 -19.22
CA PRO A 114 4.73 6.06 -19.07
C PRO A 114 3.38 6.81 -18.95
N VAL A 115 3.44 8.07 -18.51
CA VAL A 115 2.34 9.04 -18.61
C VAL A 115 2.00 9.30 -20.07
N ALA A 116 3.00 9.64 -20.89
CA ALA A 116 2.86 9.80 -22.32
C ALA A 116 4.21 9.58 -23.02
N MET A 117 4.26 8.70 -24.02
CA MET A 117 5.48 8.46 -24.80
C MET A 117 5.16 7.86 -26.17
N LYS A 118 5.85 8.35 -27.21
CA LYS A 118 5.68 7.85 -28.59
C LYS A 118 6.02 6.34 -28.65
N LYS A 119 5.20 5.57 -29.38
CA LYS A 119 5.33 4.11 -29.57
C LYS A 119 5.20 3.27 -28.28
N ARG A 120 4.73 3.85 -27.17
CA ARG A 120 4.38 3.13 -25.95
C ARG A 120 2.96 3.47 -25.54
N LEU A 121 2.26 2.49 -24.97
CA LEU A 121 0.95 2.74 -24.37
C LEU A 121 1.15 3.54 -23.08
N SER A 122 0.30 4.55 -22.84
CA SER A 122 0.27 5.24 -21.55
C SER A 122 -0.26 4.31 -20.46
N TRP A 123 0.06 4.59 -19.20
CA TRP A 123 -0.51 3.84 -18.07
C TRP A 123 -2.05 3.90 -18.06
N THR A 124 -2.66 5.02 -18.48
CA THR A 124 -4.11 5.15 -18.61
C THR A 124 -4.67 4.22 -19.68
N THR A 125 -4.07 4.20 -20.87
CA THR A 125 -4.48 3.31 -21.98
C THR A 125 -4.35 1.83 -21.57
N VAL A 126 -3.27 1.49 -20.83
CA VAL A 126 -3.09 0.14 -20.30
C VAL A 126 -4.18 -0.21 -19.30
N LEU A 127 -4.51 0.68 -18.36
CA LEU A 127 -5.57 0.47 -17.39
C LEU A 127 -6.94 0.28 -18.08
N GLU A 128 -7.27 1.16 -19.01
CA GLU A 128 -8.52 1.09 -19.80
C GLU A 128 -8.62 -0.24 -20.55
N GLY A 129 -7.54 -0.68 -21.21
CA GLY A 129 -7.50 -1.97 -21.89
C GLY A 129 -7.65 -3.15 -20.93
N LEU A 130 -7.02 -3.11 -19.76
CA LEU A 130 -7.20 -4.16 -18.74
C LEU A 130 -8.65 -4.24 -18.25
N VAL A 131 -9.33 -3.09 -18.06
CA VAL A 131 -10.75 -3.03 -17.69
C VAL A 131 -11.62 -3.56 -18.83
N GLN A 132 -11.37 -3.13 -20.06
CA GLN A 132 -12.10 -3.58 -21.25
C GLN A 132 -12.02 -5.11 -21.44
N HIS A 133 -10.85 -5.69 -21.19
CA HIS A 133 -10.63 -7.14 -21.24
C HIS A 133 -11.07 -7.89 -19.97
N LYS A 134 -11.72 -7.20 -19.01
CA LYS A 134 -12.17 -7.75 -17.73
C LYS A 134 -11.04 -8.45 -16.98
N MET A 135 -9.83 -7.90 -17.05
CA MET A 135 -8.70 -8.41 -16.27
C MET A 135 -8.64 -7.74 -14.90
N VAL A 136 -9.03 -6.47 -14.84
CA VAL A 136 -9.07 -5.67 -13.63
C VAL A 136 -10.40 -4.96 -13.48
N ARG A 137 -10.71 -4.57 -12.24
CA ARG A 137 -11.80 -3.67 -11.87
C ARG A 137 -11.22 -2.50 -11.08
N ILE A 138 -11.87 -1.35 -11.21
CA ILE A 138 -11.70 -0.25 -10.25
C ILE A 138 -12.73 -0.50 -9.16
N VAL A 139 -12.26 -0.65 -7.92
CA VAL A 139 -13.08 -0.90 -6.74
C VAL A 139 -12.79 0.20 -5.72
N ASN A 140 -13.83 0.75 -5.11
CA ASN A 140 -13.67 1.67 -3.99
C ASN A 140 -13.68 0.85 -2.70
N LEU A 141 -12.60 0.91 -1.92
CA LEU A 141 -12.51 0.26 -0.62
C LEU A 141 -12.52 1.32 0.46
N VAL A 142 -13.41 1.19 1.45
CA VAL A 142 -13.47 2.14 2.57
C VAL A 142 -12.11 2.20 3.29
N SER A 143 -11.76 3.39 3.79
CA SER A 143 -10.45 3.84 4.34
C SER A 143 -9.21 3.70 3.46
N VAL A 144 -9.28 3.01 2.32
CA VAL A 144 -8.18 2.93 1.36
C VAL A 144 -8.41 3.87 0.17
N GLY A 145 -9.65 3.98 -0.29
CA GLY A 145 -10.05 4.72 -1.49
C GLY A 145 -10.09 3.83 -2.73
N ASP A 146 -9.99 4.45 -3.91
CA ASP A 146 -10.04 3.75 -5.18
C ASP A 146 -8.81 2.85 -5.38
N CYS A 147 -9.08 1.61 -5.75
CA CYS A 147 -8.08 0.58 -6.01
C CYS A 147 -8.28 -0.03 -7.40
N VAL A 148 -7.18 -0.35 -8.07
CA VAL A 148 -7.16 -1.26 -9.21
C VAL A 148 -6.93 -2.67 -8.66
N ALA A 149 -7.85 -3.58 -8.94
CA ALA A 149 -7.79 -4.96 -8.47
C ALA A 149 -7.96 -5.95 -9.62
N LEU A 150 -7.31 -7.11 -9.54
CA LEU A 150 -7.60 -8.24 -10.42
C LEU A 150 -9.08 -8.62 -10.29
N THR A 151 -9.67 -9.06 -11.39
CA THR A 151 -11.09 -9.43 -11.39
C THR A 151 -11.30 -10.70 -10.56
N GLU A 152 -12.09 -10.58 -9.50
CA GLU A 152 -12.49 -11.67 -8.62
C GLU A 152 -13.92 -12.10 -8.90
N LYS A 153 -14.23 -13.36 -8.55
CA LYS A 153 -15.59 -13.91 -8.71
C LYS A 153 -16.58 -13.34 -7.68
N ASN A 154 -16.08 -12.90 -6.53
CA ASN A 154 -16.86 -12.38 -5.42
C ASN A 154 -16.15 -11.16 -4.82
N ASP A 155 -16.89 -10.08 -4.64
CA ASP A 155 -16.39 -8.80 -4.11
C ASP A 155 -15.88 -8.95 -2.66
N GLU A 156 -16.34 -9.96 -1.91
CA GLU A 156 -15.79 -10.32 -0.59
C GLU A 156 -14.29 -10.64 -0.60
N ALA A 157 -13.74 -11.05 -1.76
CA ALA A 157 -12.30 -11.24 -1.90
C ALA A 157 -11.52 -9.93 -1.73
N TYR A 158 -12.08 -8.79 -2.15
CA TYR A 158 -11.44 -7.49 -2.01
C TYR A 158 -11.43 -7.04 -0.55
N HIS A 159 -12.52 -7.28 0.19
CA HIS A 159 -12.59 -6.95 1.62
C HIS A 159 -11.57 -7.73 2.44
N ARG A 160 -11.37 -9.03 2.15
CA ARG A 160 -10.33 -9.84 2.80
C ARG A 160 -8.89 -9.35 2.52
N ALA A 161 -8.68 -8.57 1.46
CA ALA A 161 -7.37 -8.01 1.13
C ALA A 161 -7.06 -6.70 1.89
N ILE A 162 -8.07 -6.03 2.48
CA ILE A 162 -7.91 -4.72 3.13
C ILE A 162 -6.83 -4.74 4.23
N PRO A 163 -6.81 -5.69 5.19
CA PRO A 163 -5.82 -5.68 6.27
C PRO A 163 -4.38 -5.75 5.74
N TYR A 164 -4.13 -6.64 4.77
CA TYR A 164 -2.82 -6.82 4.15
C TYR A 164 -2.41 -5.60 3.32
N LEU A 165 -3.37 -4.97 2.63
CA LEU A 165 -3.14 -3.76 1.85
C LEU A 165 -2.78 -2.59 2.77
N LYS A 166 -3.52 -2.37 3.86
CA LYS A 166 -3.22 -1.36 4.88
C LYS A 166 -1.84 -1.58 5.51
N ALA A 167 -1.56 -2.80 5.96
CA ALA A 167 -0.27 -3.17 6.54
C ALA A 167 0.90 -2.84 5.61
N ARG A 168 0.80 -3.24 4.33
CA ARG A 168 1.83 -2.90 3.33
C ARG A 168 1.96 -1.40 3.14
N LEU A 169 0.84 -0.68 2.95
CA LEU A 169 0.86 0.77 2.70
C LEU A 169 1.49 1.54 3.86
N THR A 170 1.16 1.20 5.11
CA THR A 170 1.74 1.82 6.30
C THR A 170 3.25 1.54 6.39
N THR A 171 3.67 0.28 6.24
CA THR A 171 5.10 -0.06 6.32
C THR A 171 5.90 0.58 5.17
N GLU A 172 5.35 0.60 3.96
CA GLU A 172 5.94 1.25 2.80
C GLU A 172 6.05 2.77 2.99
N SER A 173 5.06 3.40 3.62
CA SER A 173 5.09 4.83 3.99
C SER A 173 6.23 5.15 4.95
N VAL A 174 6.38 4.36 6.02
CA VAL A 174 7.46 4.51 7.01
C VAL A 174 8.83 4.33 6.34
N LEU A 175 8.98 3.30 5.50
CA LEU A 175 10.23 3.08 4.76
C LEU A 175 10.53 4.23 3.79
N MET A 176 9.53 4.74 3.08
CA MET A 176 9.70 5.85 2.15
C MET A 176 10.18 7.12 2.86
N LYS A 177 9.66 7.42 4.06
CA LYS A 177 10.16 8.50 4.91
C LYS A 177 11.62 8.28 5.32
N ALA A 178 11.99 7.06 5.72
CA ALA A 178 13.37 6.71 6.07
C ALA A 178 14.33 6.88 4.89
N VAL A 179 13.94 6.42 3.70
CA VAL A 179 14.71 6.57 2.46
C VAL A 179 14.84 8.04 2.09
N GLY A 180 13.75 8.80 2.14
CA GLY A 180 13.74 10.24 1.91
C GLY A 180 14.70 10.99 2.83
N GLN A 181 14.68 10.69 4.13
CA GLN A 181 15.61 11.26 5.10
C GLN A 181 17.06 10.89 4.78
N TRP A 182 17.30 9.64 4.42
CA TRP A 182 18.64 9.13 4.13
C TRP A 182 19.25 9.77 2.88
N VAL A 183 18.51 9.85 1.76
CA VAL A 183 19.02 10.51 0.55
C VAL A 183 19.26 12.01 0.76
N LYS A 184 18.47 12.67 1.61
CA LYS A 184 18.69 14.06 2.03
C LYS A 184 19.98 14.20 2.85
N ASN A 185 20.12 13.41 3.91
CA ASN A 185 21.24 13.51 4.84
C ASN A 185 22.59 13.12 4.23
N THR A 186 22.57 12.32 3.17
CA THR A 186 23.79 11.90 2.45
C THR A 186 24.16 12.84 1.30
N GLY A 187 23.37 13.88 1.04
CA GLY A 187 23.62 14.81 -0.07
C GLY A 187 23.44 14.18 -1.47
N ILE A 188 22.78 13.02 -1.56
CA ILE A 188 22.47 12.38 -2.85
C ILE A 188 21.52 13.26 -3.65
N ILE A 189 20.63 13.97 -2.98
CA ILE A 189 19.59 14.80 -3.61
C ILE A 189 19.62 16.23 -3.09
N SER A 190 19.04 17.16 -3.85
CA SER A 190 18.71 18.49 -3.35
C SER A 190 17.49 18.42 -2.43
N TYR A 191 17.60 19.00 -1.23
CA TYR A 191 16.68 18.78 -0.11
C TYR A 191 15.22 19.10 -0.46
N ASP A 192 14.95 20.23 -1.10
CA ASP A 192 13.61 20.73 -1.40
C ASP A 192 12.96 20.09 -2.64
N THR A 193 13.74 19.29 -3.37
CA THR A 193 13.29 18.64 -4.61
C THR A 193 12.73 17.24 -4.38
N LEU A 194 12.77 16.72 -3.15
CA LEU A 194 12.20 15.42 -2.82
C LEU A 194 10.69 15.42 -3.09
N ARG A 195 10.25 14.45 -3.88
CA ARG A 195 8.86 14.13 -4.15
C ARG A 195 8.61 12.65 -3.88
N THR A 196 7.45 12.34 -3.34
CA THR A 196 7.02 10.98 -3.03
C THR A 196 5.62 10.73 -3.58
N ARG A 197 5.23 9.46 -3.75
CA ARG A 197 3.87 9.11 -4.17
C ARG A 197 2.78 9.52 -3.17
N GLU A 198 3.14 9.86 -1.94
CA GLU A 198 2.24 10.43 -0.92
C GLU A 198 2.00 11.93 -1.12
N THR A 199 2.72 12.57 -2.03
CA THR A 199 2.57 14.00 -2.32
C THR A 199 1.40 14.21 -3.29
N VAL A 200 0.38 14.96 -2.87
CA VAL A 200 -0.99 14.89 -3.44
C VAL A 200 -1.21 15.78 -4.67
N THR A 201 -0.45 16.85 -4.86
CA THR A 201 -0.69 17.75 -6.01
C THR A 201 -0.10 17.17 -7.30
N VAL A 202 -0.85 17.26 -8.41
CA VAL A 202 -0.42 16.79 -9.75
C VAL A 202 0.95 17.36 -10.14
N ASP A 203 1.22 18.63 -9.79
CA ASP A 203 2.49 19.31 -10.07
C ASP A 203 3.70 18.77 -9.27
N GLN A 204 3.44 17.92 -8.29
CA GLN A 204 4.43 17.32 -7.40
C GLN A 204 4.53 15.80 -7.57
N MET A 205 3.87 15.24 -8.60
CA MET A 205 3.95 13.81 -8.90
C MET A 205 5.42 13.43 -9.18
N PRO A 206 5.96 12.38 -8.52
CA PRO A 206 7.35 11.98 -8.65
C PRO A 206 7.63 11.32 -10.02
N CYS A 207 7.82 12.13 -11.06
CA CYS A 207 8.02 11.64 -12.42
C CYS A 207 9.26 12.22 -13.10
N VAL A 208 9.96 11.35 -13.83
CA VAL A 208 11.15 11.67 -14.61
C VAL A 208 11.00 11.07 -15.99
N SER A 209 11.24 11.86 -17.04
CA SER A 209 11.15 11.42 -18.44
C SER A 209 9.82 10.70 -18.77
N SER A 210 8.71 11.24 -18.28
CA SER A 210 7.34 10.70 -18.44
C SER A 210 7.08 9.36 -17.73
N PHE A 211 7.94 8.90 -16.83
CA PHE A 211 7.67 7.75 -15.96
C PHE A 211 7.55 8.20 -14.52
N CYS A 212 6.60 7.61 -13.79
CA CYS A 212 6.39 7.92 -12.39
C CYS A 212 7.03 6.85 -11.50
N PHE A 213 7.37 7.27 -10.29
CA PHE A 213 8.14 6.53 -9.30
C PHE A 213 7.49 6.63 -7.93
N ASP A 214 7.92 5.81 -6.97
CA ASP A 214 7.50 6.04 -5.58
C ASP A 214 8.23 7.25 -4.98
N ILE A 215 9.49 7.48 -5.38
CA ILE A 215 10.35 8.59 -4.95
C ILE A 215 11.08 9.18 -6.16
N SER A 216 11.15 10.51 -6.25
CA SER A 216 12.06 11.19 -7.18
C SER A 216 12.62 12.47 -6.57
N ALA A 217 13.86 12.83 -6.91
CA ALA A 217 14.44 14.11 -6.55
C ALA A 217 15.59 14.49 -7.50
N ALA A 218 15.85 15.79 -7.63
CA ALA A 218 17.00 16.26 -8.40
C ALA A 218 18.31 15.96 -7.66
N SER A 219 19.35 15.61 -8.41
CA SER A 219 20.68 15.32 -7.90
C SER A 219 21.75 16.10 -8.67
N TYR A 220 22.64 16.71 -7.91
CA TYR A 220 23.80 17.46 -8.42
C TYR A 220 25.12 16.71 -8.19
N LEU A 221 25.05 15.43 -7.80
CA LEU A 221 26.26 14.60 -7.71
C LEU A 221 26.93 14.55 -9.08
N ASN A 222 28.26 14.72 -9.10
CA ASN A 222 29.05 14.82 -10.33
C ASN A 222 28.75 13.70 -11.36
N PRO A 223 28.59 12.41 -11.00
CA PRO A 223 28.23 11.36 -11.98
C PRO A 223 26.88 11.60 -12.69
N LEU A 224 25.95 12.28 -12.03
CA LEU A 224 24.60 12.56 -12.53
C LEU A 224 24.48 13.96 -13.15
N LEU A 225 25.38 14.87 -12.79
CA LEU A 225 25.41 16.23 -13.31
C LEU A 225 25.68 16.24 -14.82
N GLN A 226 24.90 17.04 -15.55
CA GLN A 226 25.05 17.28 -16.97
C GLN A 226 25.33 18.77 -17.21
N PHE A 227 25.89 19.09 -18.38
CA PHE A 227 26.11 20.46 -18.82
C PHE A 227 25.38 20.69 -20.15
N THR A 228 24.76 21.84 -20.29
CA THR A 228 24.18 22.27 -21.57
C THR A 228 25.30 22.67 -22.54
N LYS A 229 24.92 22.87 -23.81
CA LYS A 229 25.84 23.44 -24.80
C LYS A 229 26.34 24.85 -24.43
N THR A 230 25.60 25.58 -23.59
CA THR A 230 25.95 26.93 -23.09
C THR A 230 26.78 26.89 -21.81
N GLY A 231 27.09 25.70 -21.27
CA GLY A 231 27.87 25.53 -20.04
C GLY A 231 27.04 25.57 -18.75
N GLU A 232 25.73 25.76 -18.84
CA GLU A 232 24.84 25.72 -17.67
C GLU A 232 24.70 24.29 -17.13
N THR A 233 24.58 24.16 -15.81
CA THR A 233 24.39 22.86 -15.18
C THR A 233 22.94 22.39 -15.34
N ARG A 234 22.77 21.09 -15.60
CA ARG A 234 21.49 20.39 -15.53
C ARG A 234 21.62 19.24 -14.54
N PRO A 235 20.78 19.18 -13.50
CA PRO A 235 20.84 18.08 -12.55
C PRO A 235 20.44 16.76 -13.22
N GLY A 236 20.96 15.66 -12.69
CA GLY A 236 20.36 14.35 -12.87
C GLY A 236 19.28 14.12 -11.82
N PHE A 237 18.83 12.87 -11.68
CA PHE A 237 17.78 12.50 -10.75
C PHE A 237 18.15 11.26 -9.94
N PHE A 238 17.71 11.23 -8.69
CA PHE A 238 17.53 9.99 -7.95
C PHE A 238 16.07 9.56 -8.12
N VAL A 239 15.83 8.29 -8.46
CA VAL A 239 14.49 7.72 -8.52
C VAL A 239 14.44 6.36 -7.86
N SER A 240 13.34 6.07 -7.18
CA SER A 240 13.16 4.80 -6.52
C SER A 240 11.72 4.31 -6.50
N ASP A 241 11.57 2.99 -6.65
CA ASP A 241 10.34 2.26 -6.34
C ASP A 241 10.59 1.31 -5.18
N LEU A 242 9.52 0.99 -4.46
CA LEU A 242 9.53 0.08 -3.33
C LEU A 242 8.37 -0.93 -3.42
N LEU A 243 8.63 -2.15 -2.95
CA LEU A 243 7.62 -3.19 -2.82
C LEU A 243 7.99 -4.13 -1.67
N LEU A 244 7.19 -4.11 -0.61
CA LEU A 244 7.40 -4.92 0.59
C LEU A 244 6.43 -6.10 0.72
N GLY A 245 6.83 -7.09 1.51
CA GLY A 245 6.01 -8.19 2.03
C GLY A 245 6.44 -9.60 1.63
N PHE A 246 7.40 -9.76 0.72
CA PHE A 246 7.86 -11.08 0.24
C PHE A 246 9.13 -10.97 -0.63
N THR A 247 9.74 -12.11 -0.92
CA THR A 247 10.90 -12.22 -1.81
C THR A 247 10.50 -11.97 -3.28
N LEU A 248 11.09 -10.97 -3.92
CA LEU A 248 10.75 -10.59 -5.29
C LEU A 248 11.44 -11.49 -6.33
N SER A 249 10.67 -11.92 -7.33
CA SER A 249 11.16 -12.66 -8.50
C SER A 249 11.46 -11.70 -9.67
N LEU A 250 12.13 -12.21 -10.71
CA LEU A 250 12.38 -11.46 -11.94
C LEU A 250 11.11 -10.83 -12.53
N GLN A 251 9.99 -11.57 -12.53
CA GLN A 251 8.72 -11.06 -13.05
C GLN A 251 8.24 -9.82 -12.29
N HIS A 252 8.47 -9.77 -10.97
CA HIS A 252 8.00 -8.67 -10.11
C HIS A 252 8.78 -7.38 -10.34
N VAL A 253 10.08 -7.46 -10.66
CA VAL A 253 10.94 -6.30 -10.91
C VAL A 253 10.97 -5.85 -12.37
N GLN A 254 10.45 -6.68 -13.29
CA GLN A 254 10.43 -6.40 -14.73
C GLN A 254 9.77 -5.06 -15.11
N PRO A 255 8.64 -4.62 -14.49
CA PRO A 255 8.06 -3.31 -14.76
C PRO A 255 9.05 -2.18 -14.51
N PHE A 256 9.74 -2.19 -13.36
CA PHE A 256 10.73 -1.17 -13.01
C PHE A 256 11.94 -1.18 -13.93
N ILE A 257 12.51 -2.36 -14.22
CA ILE A 257 13.62 -2.51 -15.18
C ILE A 257 13.23 -1.92 -16.54
N THR A 258 11.99 -2.12 -16.97
CA THR A 258 11.49 -1.59 -18.24
C THR A 258 11.40 -0.07 -18.22
N LYS A 259 10.95 0.55 -17.11
CA LYS A 259 10.98 2.01 -16.94
C LYS A 259 12.41 2.54 -17.07
N CYS A 260 13.34 2.01 -16.28
CA CYS A 260 14.72 2.47 -16.24
C CYS A 260 15.40 2.37 -17.61
N ARG A 261 15.27 1.21 -18.28
CA ARG A 261 15.80 1.02 -19.65
C ARG A 261 15.18 1.99 -20.65
N SER A 262 13.89 2.28 -20.53
CA SER A 262 13.22 3.24 -21.41
C SER A 262 13.80 4.64 -21.25
N ILE A 263 13.97 5.10 -20.00
CA ILE A 263 14.59 6.39 -19.69
C ILE A 263 16.02 6.46 -20.23
N SER A 264 16.84 5.45 -19.95
CA SER A 264 18.23 5.38 -20.42
C SER A 264 18.36 5.33 -21.95
N SER A 265 17.32 4.89 -22.67
CA SER A 265 17.31 4.83 -24.14
C SER A 265 16.91 6.12 -24.83
N LEU A 266 16.40 7.12 -24.09
CA LEU A 266 15.96 8.38 -24.67
C LEU A 266 17.15 9.30 -24.98
N ASN A 267 17.10 9.93 -26.15
CA ASN A 267 18.04 10.99 -26.51
C ASN A 267 17.86 12.19 -25.56
N ASN A 268 18.96 12.72 -25.03
CA ASN A 268 18.97 13.85 -24.10
C ASN A 268 18.17 13.62 -22.80
N SER A 269 18.03 12.36 -22.34
CA SER A 269 17.45 12.09 -21.02
C SER A 269 18.36 12.61 -19.91
N PRO A 270 17.79 13.08 -18.77
CA PRO A 270 18.58 13.23 -17.56
C PRO A 270 19.24 11.92 -17.16
N ARG A 271 20.44 12.01 -16.57
CA ARG A 271 21.07 10.87 -15.90
C ARG A 271 20.29 10.55 -14.63
N CYS A 272 20.05 9.27 -14.40
CA CYS A 272 19.30 8.81 -13.25
C CYS A 272 20.12 7.81 -12.43
N LEU A 273 20.08 7.94 -11.11
CA LEU A 273 20.45 6.90 -10.17
C LEU A 273 19.19 6.12 -9.81
N PHE A 274 19.11 4.87 -10.26
CA PHE A 274 17.95 4.01 -10.06
C PHE A 274 18.13 3.13 -8.83
N MET A 275 17.12 3.07 -7.97
CA MET A 275 17.08 2.15 -6.83
C MET A 275 15.73 1.43 -6.74
N PHE A 276 15.75 0.12 -6.55
CA PHE A 276 14.56 -0.64 -6.20
C PHE A 276 14.72 -1.17 -4.78
N ILE A 277 13.69 -1.02 -3.93
CA ILE A 277 13.74 -1.42 -2.52
C ILE A 277 12.72 -2.52 -2.25
N ALA A 278 13.17 -3.62 -1.66
CA ALA A 278 12.31 -4.75 -1.28
C ALA A 278 12.82 -5.42 0.00
N ASN A 279 12.01 -6.29 0.63
CA ASN A 279 12.51 -7.12 1.73
C ASN A 279 13.67 -8.00 1.26
N GLU A 280 13.45 -8.71 0.16
CA GLU A 280 14.39 -9.69 -0.38
C GLU A 280 14.21 -9.85 -1.90
N TYR A 281 15.22 -10.41 -2.56
CA TYR A 281 15.22 -10.72 -3.99
C TYR A 281 15.61 -12.18 -4.21
N SER A 282 15.01 -12.82 -5.22
CA SER A 282 15.59 -14.03 -5.80
C SER A 282 16.95 -13.70 -6.44
N ALA A 283 17.82 -14.70 -6.57
CA ALA A 283 19.14 -14.50 -7.19
C ALA A 283 19.02 -13.93 -8.62
N GLU A 284 18.04 -14.39 -9.39
CA GLU A 284 17.78 -13.92 -10.75
C GLU A 284 17.29 -12.47 -10.77
N ALA A 285 16.40 -12.09 -9.85
CA ALA A 285 15.89 -10.73 -9.74
C ALA A 285 16.99 -9.74 -9.35
N PHE A 286 17.80 -10.10 -8.34
CA PHE A 286 18.93 -9.31 -7.89
C PHE A 286 19.94 -9.07 -9.02
N GLN A 287 20.30 -10.13 -9.73
CA GLN A 287 21.26 -10.04 -10.84
C GLN A 287 20.70 -9.23 -12.01
N ALA A 288 19.43 -9.38 -12.35
CA ALA A 288 18.79 -8.62 -13.42
C ALA A 288 18.74 -7.11 -13.11
N LEU A 289 18.50 -6.72 -11.86
CA LEU A 289 18.56 -5.32 -11.42
C LEU A 289 19.97 -4.76 -11.58
N LYS A 290 20.99 -5.47 -11.08
CA LYS A 290 22.39 -5.05 -11.22
C LYS A 290 22.83 -4.88 -12.67
N GLN A 291 22.49 -5.85 -13.53
CA GLN A 291 22.78 -5.77 -14.97
C GLN A 291 22.09 -4.60 -15.67
N ALA A 292 20.96 -4.14 -15.13
CA ALA A 292 20.25 -2.96 -15.62
C ALA A 292 20.78 -1.63 -15.04
N GLY A 293 21.86 -1.65 -14.24
CA GLY A 293 22.41 -0.46 -13.60
C GLY A 293 21.55 0.08 -12.46
N ILE A 294 20.73 -0.78 -11.85
CA ILE A 294 19.83 -0.44 -10.75
C ILE A 294 20.45 -0.95 -9.45
N ILE A 295 20.32 -0.17 -8.37
CA ILE A 295 20.68 -0.60 -7.01
C ILE A 295 19.53 -1.48 -6.45
N PRO A 296 19.72 -2.81 -6.29
CA PRO A 296 18.82 -3.63 -5.50
C PRO A 296 19.10 -3.39 -4.01
N ALA A 297 18.25 -2.62 -3.35
CA ALA A 297 18.38 -2.32 -1.93
C ALA A 297 17.34 -3.08 -1.10
N THR A 298 17.71 -3.36 0.16
CA THR A 298 16.81 -3.84 1.22
C THR A 298 16.86 -2.89 2.41
N PRO A 299 15.83 -2.86 3.28
CA PRO A 299 15.89 -2.10 4.52
C PRO A 299 17.14 -2.41 5.34
N GLU A 300 17.56 -3.68 5.38
CA GLU A 300 18.77 -4.09 6.09
C GLU A 300 20.03 -3.50 5.46
N SER A 301 20.16 -3.53 4.13
CA SER A 301 21.34 -2.97 3.46
C SER A 301 21.46 -1.45 3.58
N LEU A 302 20.33 -0.75 3.72
CA LEU A 302 20.29 0.72 3.82
C LEU A 302 20.44 1.21 5.26
N PHE A 303 19.84 0.52 6.22
CA PHE A 303 19.63 1.04 7.57
C PHE A 303 20.06 0.08 8.69
N GLY A 304 20.54 -1.12 8.33
CA GLY A 304 20.90 -2.16 9.27
C GLY A 304 19.73 -3.05 9.70
N LYS A 305 20.09 -4.16 10.32
CA LYS A 305 19.18 -5.25 10.70
C LYS A 305 18.05 -4.79 11.64
N ASP A 306 18.36 -3.95 12.62
CA ASP A 306 17.39 -3.50 13.63
C ASP A 306 16.17 -2.81 13.01
N LEU A 307 16.38 -1.94 12.01
CA LEU A 307 15.29 -1.24 11.34
C LEU A 307 14.52 -2.19 10.40
N ALA A 308 15.22 -3.08 9.70
CA ALA A 308 14.59 -4.07 8.85
C ALA A 308 13.63 -4.98 9.64
N GLU A 309 14.08 -5.48 10.79
CA GLU A 309 13.25 -6.27 11.69
C GLU A 309 12.06 -5.47 12.23
N ALA A 310 12.24 -4.19 12.59
CA ALA A 310 11.15 -3.34 13.07
C ALA A 310 10.05 -3.16 12.01
N LEU A 311 10.42 -3.01 10.73
CA LEU A 311 9.46 -2.88 9.62
C LEU A 311 8.69 -4.18 9.37
N ILE A 312 9.36 -5.34 9.48
CA ILE A 312 8.71 -6.65 9.36
C ILE A 312 7.71 -6.85 10.51
N GLN A 313 8.16 -6.60 11.75
CA GLN A 313 7.30 -6.72 12.94
C GLN A 313 6.10 -5.76 12.88
N LEU A 314 6.29 -4.55 12.36
CA LEU A 314 5.19 -3.60 12.12
C LEU A 314 4.17 -4.17 11.11
N GLN A 315 4.63 -4.69 9.98
CA GLN A 315 3.75 -5.26 8.96
C GLN A 315 2.97 -6.46 9.51
N GLU A 316 3.63 -7.35 10.25
CA GLU A 316 3.00 -8.49 10.92
C GLU A 316 1.98 -8.02 11.96
N LEU A 317 2.33 -7.06 12.81
CA LEU A 317 1.43 -6.49 13.81
C LEU A 317 0.15 -5.99 13.13
N ILE A 318 0.25 -5.12 12.13
CA ILE A 318 -0.93 -4.57 11.45
C ILE A 318 -1.72 -5.67 10.73
N SER A 319 -1.05 -6.64 10.11
CA SER A 319 -1.73 -7.77 9.46
C SER A 319 -2.49 -8.64 10.46
N HIS A 320 -1.90 -8.91 11.63
CA HIS A 320 -2.48 -9.75 12.69
C HIS A 320 -3.45 -9.02 13.63
N MET A 321 -3.46 -7.68 13.65
CA MET A 321 -4.50 -6.86 14.28
C MET A 321 -5.91 -7.22 13.82
N SER A 322 -6.03 -7.89 12.66
CA SER A 322 -7.29 -8.39 12.12
C SER A 322 -7.67 -9.83 12.51
N LEU A 323 -6.81 -10.61 13.21
CA LEU A 323 -6.99 -12.07 13.32
C LEU A 323 -6.99 -12.68 14.74
N SER A 324 -6.24 -12.14 15.72
CA SER A 324 -6.28 -12.63 17.13
C SER A 324 -5.18 -11.93 17.93
N LEU A 325 -5.53 -11.06 18.87
CA LEU A 325 -4.54 -10.30 19.65
C LEU A 325 -4.61 -10.59 21.14
N GLY A 326 -3.53 -11.19 21.63
CA GLY A 326 -3.29 -11.34 23.06
C GLY A 326 -1.80 -11.46 23.42
N LYS A 327 -0.86 -11.29 22.48
CA LYS A 327 0.57 -11.59 22.70
C LYS A 327 1.58 -10.50 22.34
N ASN A 328 1.20 -9.35 21.77
CA ASN A 328 2.18 -8.44 21.13
C ASN A 328 2.38 -7.05 21.75
N ILE A 329 1.82 -6.76 22.93
CA ILE A 329 1.95 -5.40 23.53
C ILE A 329 3.41 -5.00 23.80
N THR A 330 4.28 -5.94 24.18
CA THR A 330 5.71 -5.63 24.38
C THR A 330 6.43 -5.35 23.06
N ALA A 331 6.10 -6.10 21.99
CA ALA A 331 6.68 -5.90 20.66
C ALA A 331 6.36 -4.50 20.10
N ILE A 332 5.18 -3.96 20.42
CA ILE A 332 4.75 -2.62 20.02
C ILE A 332 5.70 -1.53 20.54
N ASP A 333 6.09 -1.59 21.82
CA ASP A 333 6.96 -0.56 22.38
C ASP A 333 8.34 -0.56 21.70
N GLU A 334 8.84 -1.76 21.40
CA GLU A 334 10.10 -1.96 20.69
C GLU A 334 10.03 -1.41 19.26
N ILE A 335 8.96 -1.75 18.52
CA ILE A 335 8.71 -1.24 17.17
C ILE A 335 8.69 0.30 17.17
N MET A 336 7.87 0.91 18.04
CA MET A 336 7.77 2.38 18.13
C MET A 336 9.10 3.03 18.49
N SER A 337 9.83 2.46 19.44
CA SER A 337 11.15 2.97 19.83
C SER A 337 12.15 2.90 18.68
N LYS A 338 12.19 1.81 17.92
CA LYS A 338 13.08 1.65 16.76
C LYS A 338 12.72 2.60 15.62
N LEU A 339 11.43 2.82 15.38
CA LEU A 339 10.93 3.67 14.28
C LEU A 339 10.87 5.17 14.63
N SER A 340 11.03 5.54 15.91
CA SER A 340 10.98 6.93 16.40
C SER A 340 12.00 7.88 15.74
N ARG A 341 13.09 7.34 15.19
CA ARG A 341 14.14 8.09 14.49
C ARG A 341 13.73 8.54 13.09
N ILE A 342 12.64 7.98 12.55
CA ILE A 342 12.13 8.33 11.23
C ILE A 342 11.13 9.49 11.40
N GLU A 343 11.48 10.64 10.85
CA GLU A 343 10.62 11.82 10.90
C GLU A 343 9.24 11.53 10.29
N GLY A 344 8.18 11.86 11.04
CA GLY A 344 6.79 11.66 10.61
C GLY A 344 6.28 10.21 10.63
N ALA A 345 7.10 9.21 10.95
CA ALA A 345 6.63 7.83 11.13
C ALA A 345 5.82 7.68 12.43
N THR A 346 6.33 8.24 13.53
CA THR A 346 5.72 8.11 14.87
C THR A 346 4.28 8.58 14.91
N THR A 347 3.94 9.71 14.29
CA THR A 347 2.57 10.27 14.32
C THR A 347 1.56 9.34 13.64
N GLN A 348 1.95 8.74 12.51
CA GLN A 348 1.08 7.80 11.78
C GLN A 348 0.89 6.52 12.58
N LEU A 349 1.98 5.95 13.08
CA LEU A 349 1.96 4.72 13.89
C LEU A 349 1.19 4.89 15.20
N GLN A 350 1.18 6.10 15.79
CA GLN A 350 0.38 6.42 16.97
C GLN A 350 -1.12 6.28 16.71
N GLY A 351 -1.61 6.62 15.53
CA GLY A 351 -3.03 6.42 15.16
C GLY A 351 -3.40 4.95 15.20
N ASP A 352 -2.70 4.13 14.40
CA ASP A 352 -2.91 2.68 14.30
C ASP A 352 -2.74 1.98 15.66
N LEU A 353 -1.75 2.40 16.44
CA LEU A 353 -1.52 1.88 17.79
C LEU A 353 -2.65 2.23 18.76
N PHE A 354 -3.24 3.42 18.64
CA PHE A 354 -4.31 3.81 19.53
C PHE A 354 -5.54 2.92 19.34
N GLU A 355 -5.92 2.63 18.10
CA GLU A 355 -7.00 1.69 17.78
C GLU A 355 -6.80 0.32 18.46
N TYR A 356 -5.56 -0.18 18.42
CA TYR A 356 -5.18 -1.42 19.08
C TYR A 356 -5.35 -1.35 20.61
N ILE A 357 -4.84 -0.29 21.24
CA ILE A 357 -4.93 -0.13 22.70
C ILE A 357 -6.39 -0.07 23.15
N VAL A 358 -7.24 0.63 22.39
CA VAL A 358 -8.68 0.69 22.62
C VAL A 358 -9.30 -0.70 22.50
N ALA A 359 -8.97 -1.46 21.45
CA ALA A 359 -9.47 -2.81 21.27
C ALA A 359 -9.11 -3.74 22.45
N GLU A 360 -7.86 -3.69 22.93
CA GLU A 360 -7.44 -4.45 24.12
C GLU A 360 -8.19 -4.01 25.39
N ALA A 361 -8.41 -2.71 25.57
CA ALA A 361 -9.15 -2.19 26.72
C ALA A 361 -10.63 -2.61 26.71
N VAL A 362 -11.24 -2.67 25.53
CA VAL A 362 -12.65 -3.03 25.33
C VAL A 362 -12.90 -4.53 25.51
N ARG A 363 -11.90 -5.38 25.26
CA ARG A 363 -12.00 -6.84 25.45
C ARG A 363 -12.28 -7.29 26.89
N LEU A 364 -12.05 -6.42 27.88
CA LEU A 364 -12.45 -6.68 29.26
C LEU A 364 -13.95 -6.96 29.38
N ASP A 365 -14.76 -6.22 28.61
CA ASP A 365 -16.22 -6.24 28.71
C ASP A 365 -16.88 -6.93 27.52
N HIS A 366 -16.13 -7.17 26.43
CA HIS A 366 -16.64 -7.73 25.18
C HIS A 366 -15.82 -8.95 24.73
N PRO A 367 -16.44 -10.12 24.52
CA PRO A 367 -15.73 -11.34 24.15
C PRO A 367 -15.22 -11.35 22.71
N ILE A 368 -15.84 -10.57 21.81
CA ILE A 368 -15.47 -10.49 20.40
C ILE A 368 -15.22 -9.02 20.06
N VAL A 369 -13.99 -8.72 19.62
CA VAL A 369 -13.54 -7.37 19.27
C VAL A 369 -12.69 -7.44 18.01
N ASP A 370 -13.14 -6.73 16.98
CA ASP A 370 -12.56 -6.63 15.65
C ASP A 370 -12.04 -5.20 15.41
N VAL A 371 -10.81 -5.06 14.90
CA VAL A 371 -10.19 -3.76 14.57
C VAL A 371 -10.33 -3.49 13.08
N GLY A 372 -10.77 -2.28 12.71
CA GLY A 372 -10.93 -1.85 11.32
C GLY A 372 -12.05 -2.58 10.59
N SER A 373 -13.24 -2.64 11.19
CA SER A 373 -14.40 -3.35 10.66
C SER A 373 -15.21 -2.52 9.67
N LEU A 374 -15.49 -3.10 8.50
CA LEU A 374 -16.34 -2.47 7.50
C LEU A 374 -17.83 -2.65 7.82
N CYS A 375 -18.52 -1.54 8.09
CA CYS A 375 -19.96 -1.52 8.28
C CYS A 375 -20.67 -1.15 6.99
N LYS A 376 -21.79 -1.83 6.69
CA LYS A 376 -22.60 -1.62 5.49
C LYS A 376 -24.06 -1.35 5.84
N SER A 377 -24.64 -0.30 5.26
CA SER A 377 -26.06 -0.01 5.36
C SER A 377 -26.88 -0.72 4.27
N GLY A 378 -28.21 -0.77 4.45
CA GLY A 378 -29.12 -1.37 3.47
C GLY A 378 -29.23 -0.59 2.14
N ASP A 379 -28.91 0.70 2.15
CA ASP A 379 -28.85 1.57 0.95
C ASP A 379 -27.47 1.58 0.27
N GLY A 380 -26.57 0.66 0.65
CA GLY A 380 -25.27 0.49 0.01
C GLY A 380 -24.19 1.49 0.42
N LYS A 381 -24.41 2.29 1.47
CA LYS A 381 -23.35 3.11 2.07
C LYS A 381 -22.47 2.27 2.97
N GLU A 382 -21.21 2.64 3.05
CA GLU A 382 -20.22 1.92 3.84
C GLU A 382 -19.43 2.90 4.71
N ALA A 383 -19.01 2.44 5.89
CA ALA A 383 -18.22 3.20 6.84
C ALA A 383 -17.30 2.26 7.61
N ASP A 384 -16.05 2.67 7.84
CA ASP A 384 -15.14 1.93 8.69
C ASP A 384 -15.39 2.28 10.15
N CYS A 385 -15.34 1.24 10.97
CA CYS A 385 -15.37 1.31 12.42
C CYS A 385 -13.99 0.90 12.93
N ASP A 386 -13.28 1.83 13.58
CA ASP A 386 -11.91 1.60 14.07
C ASP A 386 -11.85 0.41 15.03
N VAL A 387 -12.80 0.32 15.97
CA VAL A 387 -12.96 -0.86 16.84
C VAL A 387 -14.44 -1.24 16.93
N PHE A 388 -14.76 -2.47 16.54
CA PHE A 388 -16.10 -3.03 16.63
C PHE A 388 -16.13 -4.15 17.67
N ALA A 389 -17.01 -4.03 18.67
CA ALA A 389 -17.12 -4.99 19.76
C ALA A 389 -18.54 -5.55 19.87
N ARG A 390 -18.67 -6.85 20.16
CA ARG A 390 -19.98 -7.52 20.21
C ARG A 390 -20.06 -8.60 21.28
N GLN A 391 -21.24 -8.71 21.88
CA GLN A 391 -21.60 -9.74 22.86
C GLN A 391 -22.76 -10.58 22.30
N GLY A 392 -22.42 -11.58 21.49
CA GLY A 392 -23.42 -12.32 20.71
C GLY A 392 -24.27 -11.38 19.86
N ASN A 393 -25.59 -11.57 19.89
CA ASN A 393 -26.58 -10.69 19.25
C ASN A 393 -27.27 -9.75 20.26
N SER A 394 -26.76 -9.65 21.49
CA SER A 394 -27.41 -8.86 22.57
C SER A 394 -26.95 -7.41 22.60
N ARG A 395 -25.67 -7.14 22.27
CA ARG A 395 -25.09 -5.81 22.31
C ARG A 395 -23.98 -5.67 21.28
N VAL A 396 -23.96 -4.53 20.62
CA VAL A 396 -22.92 -4.13 19.66
C VAL A 396 -22.44 -2.72 19.97
N THR A 397 -21.12 -2.54 19.95
CA THR A 397 -20.45 -1.27 20.25
C THR A 397 -19.54 -0.91 19.08
N PHE A 398 -19.76 0.26 18.48
CA PHE A 398 -18.93 0.82 17.42
C PHE A 398 -18.10 1.96 17.99
N ILE A 399 -16.78 1.90 17.86
CA ILE A 399 -15.86 2.84 18.49
C ILE A 399 -15.01 3.50 17.41
N GLU A 400 -15.06 4.83 17.38
CA GLU A 400 -14.17 5.70 16.62
C GLU A 400 -13.00 6.12 17.50
N CYS A 401 -11.79 6.04 16.96
CA CYS A 401 -10.54 6.27 17.66
C CYS A 401 -9.82 7.50 17.09
N LYS A 402 -9.36 8.37 17.98
CA LYS A 402 -8.55 9.54 17.63
C LYS A 402 -7.36 9.66 18.57
N GLY A 403 -6.32 8.89 18.27
CA GLY A 403 -5.05 8.87 18.97
C GLY A 403 -4.10 9.93 18.44
N TYR A 404 -3.81 10.93 19.25
CA TYR A 404 -2.86 11.98 18.93
C TYR A 404 -1.72 12.06 19.95
N LYS A 405 -0.65 12.77 19.59
CA LYS A 405 0.35 13.24 20.55
C LYS A 405 -0.32 14.04 21.67
N PRO A 406 0.22 14.02 22.90
CA PRO A 406 -0.28 14.82 24.01
C PRO A 406 -0.58 16.27 23.59
N TYR A 407 -1.72 16.82 24.04
CA TYR A 407 -2.17 18.20 23.79
C TYR A 407 -2.59 18.56 22.35
N SER A 408 -2.63 17.60 21.44
CA SER A 408 -3.19 17.84 20.11
C SER A 408 -4.71 18.06 20.18
N THR A 409 -5.24 18.85 19.25
CA THR A 409 -6.69 19.09 19.14
C THR A 409 -7.30 18.15 18.11
N VAL A 410 -8.41 17.50 18.45
CA VAL A 410 -9.18 16.68 17.49
C VAL A 410 -9.78 17.60 16.43
N ARG A 411 -9.66 17.23 15.14
CA ARG A 411 -10.19 18.08 14.07
C ARG A 411 -11.71 18.06 14.08
N ASP A 412 -12.32 19.24 14.00
CA ASP A 412 -13.77 19.41 13.94
C ASP A 412 -14.41 18.65 12.77
N GLU A 413 -13.71 18.51 11.64
CA GLU A 413 -14.17 17.78 10.46
C GLU A 413 -14.35 16.29 10.72
N ASP A 414 -13.45 15.68 11.49
CA ASP A 414 -13.52 14.26 11.85
C ASP A 414 -14.80 14.01 12.68
N VAL A 415 -15.08 14.88 13.64
CA VAL A 415 -16.29 14.78 14.48
C VAL A 415 -17.57 15.02 13.68
N LYS A 416 -17.56 15.99 12.74
CA LYS A 416 -18.70 16.23 11.83
C LYS A 416 -18.97 15.00 10.96
N HIS A 417 -17.92 14.36 10.44
CA HIS A 417 -18.05 13.16 9.64
C HIS A 417 -18.64 12.00 10.45
N TRP A 418 -18.11 11.76 11.65
CA TRP A 418 -18.59 10.70 12.54
C TRP A 418 -20.08 10.82 12.86
N ILE A 419 -20.52 12.01 13.30
CA ILE A 419 -21.92 12.30 13.62
C ILE A 419 -22.81 12.27 12.37
N GLY A 420 -22.35 12.90 11.29
CA GLY A 420 -23.17 13.13 10.09
C GLY A 420 -23.34 11.89 9.21
N HIS A 421 -22.36 10.99 9.22
CA HIS A 421 -22.24 9.87 8.29
C HIS A 421 -22.05 8.52 9.00
N GLN A 422 -20.92 8.29 9.70
CA GLN A 422 -20.55 6.95 10.18
C GLN A 422 -21.60 6.35 11.13
N ILE A 423 -22.07 7.11 12.13
CA ILE A 423 -23.08 6.61 13.09
C ILE A 423 -24.35 6.11 12.39
N LYS A 424 -24.78 6.78 11.31
CA LYS A 424 -25.96 6.35 10.54
C LYS A 424 -25.71 5.01 9.87
N VAL A 425 -24.52 4.81 9.28
CA VAL A 425 -24.14 3.55 8.65
C VAL A 425 -24.03 2.43 9.70
N PHE A 426 -23.37 2.70 10.83
CA PHE A 426 -23.25 1.75 11.95
C PHE A 426 -24.61 1.29 12.46
N ARG A 427 -25.54 2.22 12.68
CA ARG A 427 -26.90 1.89 13.11
C ARG A 427 -27.61 0.99 12.10
N MET A 428 -27.55 1.32 10.81
CA MET A 428 -28.21 0.52 9.77
C MET A 428 -27.58 -0.86 9.63
N HIS A 429 -26.27 -0.96 9.78
CA HIS A 429 -25.55 -2.22 9.82
C HIS A 429 -25.99 -3.09 11.00
N ALA A 430 -26.04 -2.51 12.20
CA ALA A 430 -26.47 -3.18 13.42
C ALA A 430 -27.91 -3.70 13.31
N LEU A 431 -28.86 -2.89 12.82
CA LEU A 431 -30.25 -3.32 12.64
C LEU A 431 -30.40 -4.49 11.68
N ARG A 432 -29.48 -4.65 10.73
CA ARG A 432 -29.50 -5.72 9.73
C ARG A 432 -28.83 -6.99 10.24
N GLU A 433 -27.60 -6.88 10.72
CA GLU A 433 -26.77 -8.03 11.10
C GLU A 433 -27.02 -8.50 12.55
N TYR A 434 -27.45 -7.58 13.42
CA TYR A 434 -27.60 -7.78 14.86
C TYR A 434 -28.98 -7.29 15.33
N SER A 435 -30.02 -7.75 14.66
CA SER A 435 -31.40 -7.37 14.94
C SER A 435 -31.75 -7.58 16.42
N GLY A 436 -32.21 -6.52 17.08
CA GLY A 436 -32.59 -6.53 18.49
C GLY A 436 -31.44 -6.30 19.48
N ALA A 437 -30.20 -6.08 19.01
CA ALA A 437 -29.09 -5.75 19.87
C ALA A 437 -29.18 -4.31 20.42
N ASP A 438 -28.73 -4.11 21.65
CA ASP A 438 -28.42 -2.79 22.18
C ASP A 438 -27.26 -2.19 21.36
N ILE A 439 -27.47 -1.02 20.77
CA ILE A 439 -26.48 -0.34 19.95
C ILE A 439 -25.80 0.74 20.79
N THR A 440 -24.47 0.71 20.84
CA THR A 440 -23.64 1.76 21.43
C THR A 440 -22.68 2.31 20.38
N VAL A 441 -22.54 3.63 20.32
CA VAL A 441 -21.50 4.31 19.52
C VAL A 441 -20.61 5.13 20.44
N GLU A 442 -19.30 5.02 20.27
CA GLU A 442 -18.31 5.66 21.13
C GLU A 442 -17.27 6.43 20.32
N LEU A 443 -16.76 7.52 20.89
CA LEU A 443 -15.60 8.25 20.40
C LEU A 443 -14.55 8.29 21.51
N TRP A 444 -13.38 7.70 21.26
CA TRP A 444 -12.26 7.67 22.19
C TRP A 444 -11.14 8.56 21.67
N THR A 445 -10.59 9.43 22.52
CA THR A 445 -9.48 10.30 22.10
C THR A 445 -8.46 10.59 23.19
N THR A 446 -7.21 10.78 22.79
CA THR A 446 -6.13 11.34 23.63
C THR A 446 -5.92 12.83 23.39
N GLY A 447 -6.65 13.41 22.42
CA GLY A 447 -6.63 14.84 22.12
C GLY A 447 -7.67 15.64 22.90
N LYS A 448 -7.56 16.96 22.83
CA LYS A 448 -8.58 17.88 23.36
C LYS A 448 -9.57 18.25 22.26
N PHE A 449 -10.81 18.53 22.62
CA PHE A 449 -11.79 19.13 21.73
C PHE A 449 -11.70 20.67 21.77
N SER A 450 -12.07 21.31 20.66
CA SER A 450 -12.44 22.73 20.67
C SER A 450 -13.77 22.93 21.41
N ASP A 451 -14.06 24.16 21.85
CA ASP A 451 -15.32 24.45 22.53
C ASP A 451 -16.53 24.28 21.58
N ASP A 452 -16.35 24.61 20.30
CA ASP A 452 -17.35 24.37 19.25
C ASP A 452 -17.64 22.87 19.07
N THR A 453 -16.60 22.04 19.09
CA THR A 453 -16.75 20.58 19.00
C THR A 453 -17.40 20.01 20.26
N ARG A 454 -17.05 20.48 21.46
CA ARG A 454 -17.76 20.10 22.70
C ARG A 454 -19.23 20.46 22.62
N ALA A 455 -19.57 21.70 22.24
CA ALA A 455 -20.95 22.14 22.10
C ALA A 455 -21.73 21.34 21.06
N ARG A 456 -21.08 20.86 19.99
CA ARG A 456 -21.69 19.98 18.97
C ARG A 456 -21.97 18.60 19.54
N LEU A 457 -21.01 18.01 20.24
CA LEU A 457 -21.13 16.68 20.84
C LEU A 457 -22.21 16.66 21.94
N SER A 458 -22.30 17.70 22.78
CA SER A 458 -23.36 17.83 23.79
C SER A 458 -24.74 17.91 23.14
N ARG A 459 -24.94 18.78 22.14
CA ARG A 459 -26.20 18.87 21.39
C ARG A 459 -26.59 17.56 20.74
N PHE A 460 -25.62 16.83 20.17
CA PHE A 460 -25.86 15.52 19.58
C PHE A 460 -26.32 14.48 20.63
N LYS A 461 -25.66 14.43 21.79
CA LYS A 461 -26.05 13.56 22.91
C LYS A 461 -27.47 13.87 23.42
N GLU A 462 -27.79 15.15 23.61
CA GLU A 462 -29.12 15.59 24.04
C GLU A 462 -30.21 15.17 23.05
N GLN A 463 -30.00 15.42 21.75
CA GLN A 463 -30.94 15.02 20.70
C GLN A 463 -31.12 13.50 20.63
N ASN A 464 -30.04 12.75 20.83
CA ASN A 464 -30.12 11.29 20.83
C ASN A 464 -30.84 10.75 22.08
N ALA A 465 -30.66 11.35 23.25
CA ALA A 465 -31.34 10.96 24.48
C ALA A 465 -32.87 11.08 24.38
N ILE A 466 -33.38 12.03 23.59
CA ILE A 466 -34.81 12.18 23.29
C ILE A 466 -35.31 11.04 22.39
N ASN A 467 -34.52 10.66 21.39
CA ASN A 467 -34.92 9.67 20.39
C ASN A 467 -34.63 8.22 20.80
N GLN A 468 -33.77 8.01 21.82
CA GLN A 468 -33.33 6.72 22.38
C GLN A 468 -32.97 5.65 21.35
N ARG A 469 -32.32 6.05 20.25
CA ARG A 469 -32.06 5.13 19.12
C ARG A 469 -30.86 4.22 19.34
N TYR A 470 -29.92 4.64 20.18
CA TYR A 470 -28.66 3.97 20.53
C TYR A 470 -28.01 4.75 21.69
N SER A 471 -27.01 4.18 22.37
CA SER A 471 -26.21 4.87 23.40
C SER A 471 -25.03 5.61 22.76
N VAL A 472 -24.66 6.79 23.30
CA VAL A 472 -23.54 7.60 22.80
C VAL A 472 -22.57 7.91 23.92
N ASN A 473 -21.35 7.37 23.83
CA ASN A 473 -20.29 7.61 24.80
C ASN A 473 -19.14 8.43 24.17
N ILE A 474 -18.54 9.32 24.94
CA ILE A 474 -17.36 10.08 24.51
C ILE A 474 -16.37 9.95 25.65
N LEU A 475 -15.20 9.41 25.36
CA LEU A 475 -14.13 9.24 26.33
C LEU A 475 -13.02 10.23 25.96
N GLU A 476 -12.88 11.24 26.79
CA GLU A 476 -11.79 12.21 26.73
C GLU A 476 -10.52 11.62 27.36
N PRO A 477 -9.36 12.29 27.29
CA PRO A 477 -8.08 11.68 27.66
C PRO A 477 -8.04 11.08 29.07
N HIS A 478 -8.74 11.70 30.03
CA HIS A 478 -8.84 11.18 31.40
C HIS A 478 -9.64 9.87 31.47
N ASP A 479 -10.78 9.80 30.77
CA ASP A 479 -11.64 8.61 30.73
C ASP A 479 -10.94 7.45 30.04
N VAL A 480 -10.27 7.73 28.91
CA VAL A 480 -9.46 6.74 28.19
C VAL A 480 -8.36 6.18 29.10
N ARG A 481 -7.62 7.04 29.80
CA ARG A 481 -6.59 6.62 30.75
C ARG A 481 -7.16 5.74 31.86
N ASN A 482 -8.29 6.12 32.44
CA ASN A 482 -8.95 5.33 33.49
C ASN A 482 -9.38 3.95 32.97
N ARG A 483 -9.94 3.91 31.76
CA ARG A 483 -10.39 2.69 31.10
C ARG A 483 -9.24 1.73 30.80
N ILE A 484 -8.10 2.24 30.34
CA ILE A 484 -6.90 1.45 30.12
C ILE A 484 -6.31 0.96 31.44
N ASN A 485 -6.27 1.78 32.48
CA ASN A 485 -5.81 1.37 33.81
C ASN A 485 -6.67 0.25 34.41
N ALA A 486 -7.98 0.24 34.13
CA ALA A 486 -8.89 -0.82 34.57
C ALA A 486 -8.54 -2.21 34.01
N THR A 487 -7.78 -2.28 32.91
CA THR A 487 -7.30 -3.56 32.34
C THR A 487 -6.34 -4.29 33.26
N ARG A 488 -5.67 -3.58 34.18
CA ARG A 488 -4.57 -4.09 35.02
C ARG A 488 -3.45 -4.75 34.21
N ASN A 489 -3.39 -4.50 32.90
CA ASN A 489 -2.33 -4.98 32.03
C ASN A 489 -1.18 -3.98 32.07
N ALA A 490 -0.17 -4.26 32.90
CA ALA A 490 0.98 -3.38 33.10
C ALA A 490 1.70 -3.01 31.80
N SER A 491 1.75 -3.92 30.83
CA SER A 491 2.35 -3.64 29.52
C SER A 491 1.50 -2.69 28.68
N LEU A 492 0.18 -2.86 28.67
CA LEU A 492 -0.73 -1.98 27.93
C LEU A 492 -0.71 -0.56 28.50
N ILE A 493 -0.79 -0.46 29.83
CA ILE A 493 -0.72 0.80 30.56
C ILE A 493 0.60 1.51 30.24
N ARG A 494 1.75 0.82 30.37
CA ARG A 494 3.07 1.39 30.08
C ARG A 494 3.18 1.95 28.66
N VAL A 495 2.70 1.20 27.65
CA VAL A 495 2.73 1.62 26.25
C VAL A 495 1.84 2.86 26.05
N PHE A 496 0.62 2.84 26.59
CA PHE A 496 -0.28 3.98 26.49
C PHE A 496 0.31 5.25 27.12
N GLU A 497 0.80 5.14 28.36
CA GLU A 497 1.40 6.26 29.08
C GLU A 497 2.59 6.84 28.29
N LYS A 498 3.53 5.98 27.88
CA LYS A 498 4.74 6.41 27.17
C LYS A 498 4.48 7.12 25.84
N HIS A 499 3.49 6.67 25.06
CA HIS A 499 3.30 7.15 23.68
C HIS A 499 2.18 8.19 23.52
N PHE A 500 1.26 8.29 24.49
CA PHE A 500 0.10 9.18 24.40
C PHE A 500 -0.05 10.15 25.58
N ILE A 501 0.69 9.96 26.68
CA ILE A 501 0.61 10.81 27.88
C ILE A 501 1.96 11.48 28.19
N ASP A 502 3.05 10.71 28.27
CA ASP A 502 4.37 11.17 28.68
C ASP A 502 5.11 11.94 27.58
N ASN A 503 5.80 13.01 27.97
CA ASN A 503 6.66 13.80 27.09
C ASN A 503 8.11 13.26 27.17
N VAL A 504 8.59 12.57 26.15
CA VAL A 504 10.03 12.29 26.01
C VAL A 504 10.53 12.73 24.64
N PHE A 505 10.87 14.02 24.52
CA PHE A 505 11.85 14.48 23.55
C PHE A 505 13.10 14.92 24.31
N LYS A 506 14.03 13.98 24.54
CA LYS A 506 15.44 14.33 24.79
C LYS A 506 16.16 14.36 23.45
N ILE A 507 16.35 15.56 22.91
CA ILE A 507 17.29 15.78 21.80
C ILE A 507 18.70 15.67 22.42
N THR A 508 19.34 14.53 22.26
CA THR A 508 20.75 14.38 22.64
C THR A 508 21.60 14.98 21.52
N SER A 509 21.96 16.26 21.62
CA SER A 509 22.98 16.84 20.77
C SER A 509 24.33 16.20 21.10
N ARG A 510 24.83 15.34 20.20
CA ARG A 510 26.23 14.92 20.27
C ARG A 510 27.10 16.09 19.83
N ASN A 511 27.70 16.79 20.79
CA ASN A 511 28.84 17.66 20.53
C ASN A 511 30.04 16.78 20.15
N THR A 512 30.20 16.52 18.86
CA THR A 512 31.49 16.07 18.32
C THR A 512 32.42 17.27 18.35
N ARG A 513 33.48 17.22 19.17
CA ARG A 513 34.59 18.17 19.05
C ARG A 513 35.16 18.08 17.65
N GLU A 514 35.37 19.23 17.01
CA GLU A 514 36.13 19.29 15.77
C GLU A 514 37.50 18.61 15.98
N PRO A 515 38.01 17.88 14.98
CA PRO A 515 39.35 17.34 15.05
C PRO A 515 40.35 18.48 15.16
N PHE A 516 41.39 18.28 15.98
CA PHE A 516 42.48 19.21 16.15
C PHE A 516 43.16 19.46 14.79
N ARG A 517 43.08 20.69 14.26
CA ARG A 517 43.76 21.07 13.03
C ARG A 517 45.26 21.18 13.31
N PHE A 518 46.06 20.36 12.63
CA PHE A 518 47.52 20.34 12.77
C PHE A 518 48.25 21.43 11.95
N ALA A 519 47.57 22.18 11.08
CA ALA A 519 48.19 23.18 10.22
C ALA A 519 47.23 24.31 9.83
N GLY A 520 47.75 25.55 9.73
CA GLY A 520 47.03 26.75 9.27
C GLY A 520 46.68 27.75 10.36
N HIS A 521 47.67 28.18 11.16
CA HIS A 521 47.62 29.47 11.83
C HIS A 521 48.24 30.49 10.87
N ASP A 522 47.45 30.96 9.90
CA ASP A 522 47.82 32.17 9.17
C ASP A 522 47.09 33.33 9.82
N VAL A 523 47.81 33.96 10.75
CA VAL A 523 47.56 35.35 11.12
C VAL A 523 47.95 36.16 9.89
N ALA A 524 46.97 36.80 9.26
CA ALA A 524 47.23 37.84 8.27
C ALA A 524 46.08 38.86 8.28
N ASP A 525 46.30 39.87 9.10
CA ASP A 525 46.12 41.30 8.82
C ASP A 525 44.72 41.82 8.51
N GLU A 526 44.14 42.41 9.57
CA GLU A 526 43.34 43.63 9.49
C GLU A 526 44.04 44.69 8.63
N TYR A 527 43.29 45.30 7.72
CA TYR A 527 43.55 46.67 7.29
C TYR A 527 42.44 47.56 7.85
N ASP A 528 42.87 48.60 8.56
CA ASP A 528 42.12 49.73 9.10
C ASP A 528 41.19 50.38 8.07
N PHE A 529 39.89 50.47 8.40
CA PHE A 529 39.14 51.70 8.73
C PHE A 529 37.70 51.38 9.13
#